data_AF-A0A2A4Q5L2-F1
#
_entry.id   AF-A0A2A4Q5L2-F1
#
_cell.length_a   1.000
_cell.length_b   1.000
_cell.length_c   1.000
_cell.angle_alpha   90.00
_cell.angle_beta   90.00
_cell.angle_gamma   90.00
#
_symmetry.space_group_name_H-M   'P 1'
#
loop_
_entity.id
_entity.type
_entity.pdbx_description
1 polymer ?
#
loop_
_entity_poly.entity_id
_entity_poly.type
_entity_poly.pdbx_seq_one_letter_code
_entity_poly.pdbx_strand_id
1 'polypeptide(L)'
;MIDPPEHTVAGTPLLETKLYAPKWRPSLVSRPRLIERKLTLISAPARSGKTTLLSEWMAAAQASERPAAWISLDQSDNDPTLF
;
A
#
# COMPACT_ATOMS: atom_id res chain seq x y z
N MET A 1 -31.46 28.23 -5.30
CA MET A 1 -30.11 28.71 -4.94
C MET A 1 -29.83 28.25 -3.53
N ILE A 2 -29.32 27.03 -3.40
CA ILE A 2 -28.70 26.45 -2.20
C ILE A 2 -27.61 25.56 -2.79
N ASP A 3 -26.35 25.98 -2.70
CA ASP A 3 -25.22 25.12 -3.03
C ASP A 3 -25.16 23.97 -2.01
N PRO A 4 -24.84 22.73 -2.43
CA PRO A 4 -24.65 21.64 -1.48
C PRO A 4 -23.40 21.92 -0.64
N PRO A 5 -23.32 21.42 0.61
CA PRO A 5 -22.13 21.62 1.42
C PRO A 5 -20.97 20.92 0.72
N GLU A 6 -19.99 21.70 0.27
CA GLU A 6 -18.69 21.13 -0.06
C GLU A 6 -18.18 20.47 1.21
N HIS A 7 -18.13 19.15 1.21
CA HIS A 7 -17.37 18.41 2.20
C HIS A 7 -15.90 18.70 1.92
N THR A 8 -15.41 19.85 2.36
CA THR A 8 -13.98 20.09 2.51
C THR A 8 -13.51 19.08 3.55
N VAL A 9 -13.09 17.90 3.09
CA VAL A 9 -12.29 16.99 3.90
C VAL A 9 -11.01 17.77 4.15
N ALA A 10 -10.94 18.42 5.31
CA ALA A 10 -9.69 18.94 5.85
C ALA A 10 -8.80 17.71 6.07
N GLY A 11 -8.05 17.33 5.05
CA GLY A 11 -7.22 16.15 5.07
C GLY A 11 -6.16 16.33 6.13
N THR A 12 -6.15 15.46 7.14
CA THR A 12 -5.00 15.33 8.04
C THR A 12 -3.75 15.16 7.17
N PRO A 13 -2.69 15.96 7.37
CA PRO A 13 -1.52 15.88 6.53
C PRO A 13 -0.93 14.47 6.60
N LEU A 14 -1.00 13.74 5.48
CA LEU A 14 -0.41 12.41 5.36
C LEU A 14 1.10 12.54 5.32
N LEU A 15 1.78 11.77 6.16
CA LEU A 15 3.23 11.71 6.13
C LEU A 15 3.67 11.00 4.84
N GLU A 16 4.35 11.73 3.95
CA GLU A 16 4.74 11.24 2.61
C GLU A 16 5.55 9.94 2.67
N THR A 17 6.35 9.75 3.72
CA THR A 17 7.15 8.54 3.92
C THR A 17 6.30 7.29 4.14
N LYS A 18 5.06 7.41 4.65
CA LYS A 18 4.12 6.27 4.77
C LYS A 18 3.61 5.78 3.41
N LEU A 19 3.67 6.62 2.38
CA LEU A 19 3.26 6.31 1.01
C LEU A 19 4.40 5.76 0.14
N TYR A 20 5.62 5.70 0.66
CA TYR A 20 6.78 5.26 -0.11
C TYR A 20 6.79 3.73 -0.30
N ALA A 21 6.49 3.29 -1.52
CA ALA A 21 6.61 1.89 -1.91
C ALA A 21 8.10 1.51 -2.13
N PRO A 22 8.58 0.37 -1.59
CA PRO A 22 9.94 -0.08 -1.85
C PRO A 22 10.13 -0.44 -3.33
N LYS A 23 11.22 0.06 -3.93
CA LYS A 23 11.58 -0.19 -5.33
C LYS A 23 11.84 -1.69 -5.57
N TRP A 24 11.14 -2.26 -6.55
CA TRP A 24 11.38 -3.63 -7.02
C TRP A 24 12.74 -3.74 -7.75
N ARG A 25 13.41 -4.89 -7.60
CA ARG A 25 14.67 -5.21 -8.29
C ARG A 25 14.46 -6.43 -9.20
N PRO A 26 14.80 -6.37 -10.51
CA PRO A 26 14.51 -7.46 -11.46
C PRO A 26 15.25 -8.78 -11.20
N SER A 27 16.30 -8.79 -10.38
CA SER A 27 17.11 -9.98 -10.08
C SER A 27 16.48 -10.93 -9.04
N LEU A 28 15.20 -10.77 -8.72
CA LEU A 28 14.48 -11.54 -7.71
C LEU A 28 13.72 -12.69 -8.36
N VAL A 29 13.66 -13.85 -7.67
CA VAL A 29 12.88 -15.00 -8.13
C VAL A 29 11.39 -14.69 -8.00
N SER A 30 10.70 -14.64 -9.14
CA SER A 30 9.27 -14.36 -9.22
C SER A 30 8.42 -15.46 -8.56
N ARG A 31 7.36 -15.06 -7.83
CA ARG A 31 6.45 -15.98 -7.12
C ARG A 31 4.97 -15.71 -7.43
N PRO A 32 4.54 -15.88 -8.70
CA PRO A 32 3.21 -15.45 -9.16
C PRO A 32 2.05 -16.18 -8.46
N ARG A 33 2.28 -17.41 -8.00
CA ARG A 33 1.25 -18.24 -7.32
C ARG A 33 0.72 -17.65 -6.01
N LEU A 34 1.39 -16.63 -5.45
CA LEU A 34 1.00 -16.00 -4.19
C LEU A 34 0.10 -14.78 -4.36
N ILE A 35 -0.27 -14.41 -5.59
CA ILE A 35 -0.80 -13.09 -5.94
C ILE A 35 -2.32 -13.08 -6.29
N GLU A 36 -3.02 -14.22 -6.29
CA GLU A 36 -4.36 -14.33 -6.89
C GLU A 36 -5.54 -14.30 -5.89
N ARG A 37 -5.67 -13.26 -5.06
CA ARG A 37 -6.82 -13.12 -4.13
C ARG A 37 -7.29 -11.67 -3.98
N LYS A 38 -8.58 -11.49 -3.65
CA LYS A 38 -9.19 -10.17 -3.34
C LYS A 38 -8.64 -9.54 -2.05
N LEU A 39 -8.21 -10.37 -1.10
CA LEU A 39 -7.56 -9.98 0.15
C LEU A 39 -6.51 -11.03 0.52
N THR A 40 -5.29 -10.57 0.81
CA THR A 40 -4.14 -11.43 1.12
C THR A 40 -3.43 -10.92 2.36
N LEU A 41 -3.36 -11.75 3.40
CA LEU A 41 -2.50 -11.53 4.55
C LEU A 41 -1.18 -12.27 4.34
N ILE A 42 -0.05 -11.55 4.38
CA ILE A 42 1.29 -12.14 4.29
C ILE A 42 1.93 -12.13 5.67
N SER A 43 1.94 -13.28 6.34
CA SER A 43 2.66 -13.48 7.60
C SER A 43 3.80 -14.48 7.37
N ALA A 44 5.01 -14.07 7.73
CA ALA A 44 6.21 -14.89 7.60
C ALA A 44 7.31 -14.36 8.55
N PRO A 45 8.33 -15.18 8.89
CA PRO A 45 9.48 -14.72 9.67
C PRO A 45 10.19 -13.48 9.10
N ALA A 46 11.05 -12.89 9.93
CA ALA A 46 11.98 -11.87 9.44
C ALA A 46 12.82 -12.42 8.28
N ARG A 47 13.13 -11.57 7.29
CA ARG A 47 13.94 -11.90 6.10
C ARG A 47 13.34 -12.93 5.12
N SER A 48 12.09 -13.39 5.31
CA SER A 48 11.42 -14.29 4.34
C SER A 48 11.06 -13.65 2.98
N GLY A 49 11.33 -12.35 2.79
CA GLY A 49 11.05 -11.65 1.53
C GLY A 49 9.61 -11.14 1.37
N LYS A 50 8.88 -10.88 2.46
CA LYS A 50 7.51 -10.33 2.42
C LYS A 50 7.43 -9.02 1.61
N THR A 51 8.32 -8.08 1.92
CA THR A 51 8.42 -6.80 1.22
C THR A 51 8.78 -6.99 -0.25
N THR A 52 9.66 -7.94 -0.55
CA THR A 52 10.02 -8.29 -1.93
C THR A 52 8.82 -8.75 -2.74
N LEU A 53 8.01 -9.64 -2.17
CA LEU A 53 6.79 -10.16 -2.82
C LEU A 53 5.78 -9.03 -3.08
N LEU A 54 5.59 -8.12 -2.12
CA LEU A 54 4.70 -6.97 -2.29
C LEU A 54 5.23 -5.97 -3.33
N SER A 55 6.54 -5.72 -3.37
CA SER A 55 7.17 -4.87 -4.39
C SER A 55 7.03 -5.47 -5.81
N GLU A 56 7.14 -6.79 -5.95
CA GLU A 56 6.88 -7.49 -7.22
C GLU A 56 5.42 -7.30 -7.66
N TRP A 57 4.47 -7.46 -6.74
CA TRP A 57 3.05 -7.23 -7.02
C TRP A 57 2.77 -5.79 -7.46
N MET A 58 3.32 -4.81 -6.76
CA MET A 58 3.20 -3.38 -7.11
C MET A 58 3.80 -3.08 -8.49
N ALA A 59 4.94 -3.69 -8.84
CA ALA A 59 5.54 -3.53 -10.16
C ALA A 59 4.67 -4.14 -11.27
N ALA A 60 4.11 -5.34 -11.03
CA ALA A 60 3.19 -6.00 -11.97
C ALA A 60 1.88 -5.21 -12.15
N ALA A 61 1.35 -4.62 -11.08
CA ALA A 61 0.18 -3.75 -11.14
C ALA A 61 0.44 -2.51 -12.00
N GLN A 62 1.57 -1.83 -11.78
CA GLN A 62 2.00 -0.67 -12.60
C GLN A 62 2.19 -1.05 -14.06
N ALA A 63 2.86 -2.17 -14.36
CA ALA A 63 3.06 -2.65 -15.73
C ALA A 63 1.74 -3.01 -16.44
N SER A 64 0.69 -3.32 -15.67
CA SER A 64 -0.64 -3.62 -16.19
C SER A 64 -1.60 -2.42 -16.13
N GLU A 65 -1.08 -1.21 -15.84
CA GLU A 65 -1.86 0.02 -15.65
C GLU A 65 -2.98 -0.10 -14.60
N ARG A 66 -2.82 -1.03 -13.65
CA ARG A 66 -3.77 -1.21 -12.56
C ARG A 66 -3.46 -0.21 -11.44
N PRO A 67 -4.43 0.60 -10.99
CA PRO A 67 -4.24 1.47 -9.85
C PRO A 67 -3.82 0.67 -8.62
N ALA A 68 -2.71 1.05 -8.01
CA ALA A 68 -2.18 0.44 -6.81
C ALA A 68 -1.48 1.50 -5.96
N ALA A 69 -1.61 1.39 -4.63
CA ALA A 69 -1.00 2.30 -3.68
C ALA A 69 -0.33 1.52 -2.55
N TRP A 70 0.68 2.13 -1.93
CA TRP A 70 1.32 1.61 -0.73
C TRP A 70 0.97 2.49 0.46
N ILE A 71 0.67 1.85 1.59
CA ILE A 71 0.54 2.53 2.87
C ILE A 71 1.27 1.70 3.94
N SER A 72 2.20 2.35 4.63
CA SER A 72 2.85 1.79 5.81
C SER A 72 2.03 2.16 7.04
N LEU A 73 1.57 1.14 7.76
CA LEU A 73 0.82 1.32 9.00
C LEU A 73 1.73 1.06 10.21
N ASP A 74 1.61 1.90 11.22
CA ASP A 74 2.28 1.75 12.50
C ASP A 74 1.28 1.99 13.66
N GLN A 75 1.78 1.97 14.90
CA GLN A 75 0.91 2.09 16.08
C GLN A 75 0.21 3.45 16.19
N SER A 76 0.80 4.52 15.64
CA SER A 76 0.21 5.86 15.68
C SER A 76 -1.03 6.00 14.82
N ASP A 77 -1.21 5.13 13.81
CA ASP A 77 -2.39 5.14 12.94
C ASP A 77 -3.66 4.62 13.65
N ASN A 78 -3.53 4.07 14.86
CA ASN A 78 -4.65 3.63 15.69
C ASN A 78 -5.11 4.69 16.70
N ASP A 79 -4.63 5.94 16.60
CA ASP A 79 -5.07 7.00 17.50
C ASP A 79 -6.47 7.53 17.08
N PRO A 80 -7.53 7.26 17.87
CA PRO A 80 -8.87 7.71 17.53
C PRO A 80 -9.04 9.23 17.61
N THR A 81 -8.08 9.97 18.16
CA THR A 81 -8.12 11.44 18.19
C THR A 81 -7.73 12.10 16.87
N LEU A 82 -7.21 11.32 15.92
CA LEU A 82 -6.83 11.75 14.57
C LEU A 82 -7.95 11.55 13.51
N PHE A 83 -9.13 11.05 13.91
CA PHE A 83 -10.27 10.73 13.04
C PHE A 83 -11.57 11.42 13.49
#